data_AF-A0A9E6CPN3-F1
#
_entry.id   AF-A0A9E6CPN3-F1
#
_cell.length_a   1.000
_cell.length_b   1.000
_cell.length_c   1.000
_cell.angle_alpha   90.00
_cell.angle_beta   90.00
_cell.angle_gamma   90.00
#
_symmetry.space_group_name_H-M   'P 1'
#
loop_
_entity.id
_entity.type
_entity.pdbx_description
1 polymer ?
#
loop_
_entity_poly.entity_id
_entity_poly.type
_entity_poly.pdbx_seq_one_letter_code
_entity_poly.pdbx_strand_id
1 'polypeptide(L)'
;METCRNIRKKLSAYQDRELGPAEKDAIEAHLRICEACRKEHEALLQTYRILRSLPEIEATPGFSRQIVEKATQRQEPEWIRALGAAFRLLPAPTAMVTLAIVGLLTGALLGNFLTARQFDPLPPFSASHTDKALTLASVQVFDATPPGSFAGGYLRLATYTRETRHEK
;
A
#
# COMPACT_ATOMS: atom_id res chain seq x y z
N MET A 1 22.15 -20.19 -19.09
CA MET A 1 22.86 -21.06 -18.14
C MET A 1 22.76 -20.44 -16.76
N GLU A 2 22.06 -21.09 -15.83
CA GLU A 2 22.01 -20.67 -14.42
C GLU A 2 23.42 -20.67 -13.83
N THR A 3 23.77 -19.63 -13.08
CA THR A 3 25.09 -19.52 -12.45
C THR A 3 25.15 -20.40 -11.20
N CYS A 4 26.35 -20.92 -10.84
CA CYS A 4 26.52 -21.73 -9.63
C CYS A 4 25.98 -21.01 -8.38
N ARG A 5 26.15 -19.69 -8.29
CA ARG A 5 25.64 -18.88 -7.18
C ARG A 5 24.12 -18.98 -7.04
N ASN A 6 23.38 -18.92 -8.16
CA ASN A 6 21.92 -19.01 -8.14
C ASN A 6 21.45 -20.40 -7.74
N ILE A 7 22.11 -21.44 -8.28
CA ILE A 7 21.78 -22.84 -7.97
C ILE A 7 21.95 -23.10 -6.48
N ARG A 8 23.10 -22.72 -5.90
CA ARG A 8 23.40 -22.90 -4.47
C ARG A 8 22.36 -22.27 -3.55
N LYS A 9 21.92 -21.05 -3.87
CA LYS A 9 20.86 -20.35 -3.12
C LYS A 9 19.52 -21.08 -3.14
N LYS A 10 19.26 -21.89 -4.17
CA LYS A 10 18.00 -22.61 -4.37
C LYS A 10 18.05 -24.08 -3.93
N LEU A 11 19.20 -24.60 -3.48
CA LEU A 11 19.34 -26.02 -3.12
C LEU A 11 18.44 -26.42 -1.93
N SER A 12 18.28 -25.57 -0.91
CA SER A 12 17.39 -25.87 0.22
C SER A 12 15.93 -25.92 -0.22
N ALA A 13 15.46 -24.89 -0.95
CA ALA A 13 14.10 -24.87 -1.49
C ALA A 13 13.83 -26.04 -2.47
N TYR A 14 14.84 -26.46 -3.23
CA TYR A 14 14.79 -27.65 -4.07
C TYR A 14 14.57 -28.92 -3.22
N GLN A 15 15.33 -29.07 -2.14
CA GLN A 15 15.23 -30.19 -1.20
C GLN A 15 13.87 -30.25 -0.49
N ASP A 16 13.31 -29.10 -0.14
CA ASP A 16 12.01 -28.94 0.52
C ASP A 16 10.82 -29.00 -0.47
N ARG A 17 11.10 -29.19 -1.77
CA ARG A 17 10.13 -29.28 -2.88
C ARG A 17 9.33 -28.00 -3.14
N GLU A 18 9.81 -26.86 -2.69
CA GLU A 18 9.13 -25.55 -2.78
C GLU A 18 9.26 -24.87 -4.14
N LEU A 19 10.11 -25.38 -5.03
CA LEU A 19 10.35 -24.80 -6.36
C LEU A 19 9.34 -25.27 -7.42
N GLY A 20 9.09 -24.39 -8.40
CA GLY A 20 8.29 -24.72 -9.58
C GLY A 20 9.00 -25.70 -10.53
N PRO A 21 8.28 -26.30 -11.50
CA PRO A 21 8.84 -27.31 -12.41
C PRO A 21 10.01 -26.79 -13.25
N ALA A 22 9.91 -25.59 -13.82
CA ALA A 22 10.97 -25.00 -14.64
C ALA A 22 12.28 -24.77 -13.84
N GLU A 23 12.17 -24.39 -12.57
CA GLU A 23 13.33 -24.18 -11.71
C GLU A 23 13.97 -25.51 -11.28
N LYS A 24 13.15 -26.53 -11.02
CA LYS A 24 13.62 -27.89 -10.74
C LYS A 24 14.43 -28.43 -11.91
N ASP A 25 13.91 -28.33 -13.13
CA ASP A 25 14.59 -28.80 -14.34
C ASP A 25 15.94 -28.08 -14.54
N ALA A 26 15.97 -26.76 -14.33
CA ALA A 26 17.18 -25.97 -14.43
C ALA A 26 18.26 -26.39 -13.40
N ILE A 27 17.84 -26.68 -12.17
CA ILE A 27 18.74 -27.18 -11.12
C ILE A 27 19.25 -28.57 -11.46
N GLU A 28 18.38 -29.49 -11.87
CA GLU A 28 18.78 -30.84 -12.24
C GLU A 28 19.75 -30.86 -13.42
N ALA A 29 19.49 -30.05 -14.45
CA ALA A 29 20.40 -29.89 -15.57
C ALA A 29 21.77 -29.38 -15.12
N HIS A 30 21.80 -28.42 -14.19
CA HIS A 30 23.05 -27.89 -13.66
C HIS A 30 23.82 -28.90 -12.80
N LEU A 31 23.13 -29.66 -11.93
CA LEU A 31 23.74 -30.68 -11.06
C LEU A 31 24.35 -31.84 -11.85
N ARG A 32 23.85 -32.14 -13.05
CA ARG A 32 24.47 -33.14 -13.94
C ARG A 32 25.87 -32.72 -14.39
N ILE A 33 26.06 -31.43 -14.66
CA ILE A 33 27.27 -30.89 -15.32
C ILE A 33 28.26 -30.30 -14.30
N CYS A 34 27.79 -29.72 -13.19
CA CYS A 34 28.63 -29.06 -12.20
C CYS A 34 28.91 -29.96 -10.98
N GLU A 35 30.15 -30.45 -10.86
CA GLU A 35 30.58 -31.24 -9.69
C GLU A 35 30.53 -30.44 -8.38
N ALA A 36 30.90 -29.16 -8.39
CA ALA A 36 30.93 -28.33 -7.19
C ALA A 36 29.53 -28.15 -6.56
N CYS A 37 28.52 -27.87 -7.38
CA CYS A 37 27.14 -27.75 -6.90
C CYS A 37 26.55 -29.11 -6.45
N ARG A 38 26.98 -30.21 -7.07
CA ARG A 38 26.60 -31.56 -6.65
C ARG A 38 27.16 -31.93 -5.27
N LYS A 39 28.43 -31.62 -4.99
CA LYS A 39 29.03 -31.80 -3.66
C LYS A 39 28.31 -31.00 -2.58
N GLU A 40 27.92 -29.78 -2.89
CA GLU A 40 27.18 -28.92 -1.96
C GLU A 40 25.76 -29.45 -1.67
N HIS A 41 25.07 -29.92 -2.71
CA HIS A 41 23.77 -30.59 -2.54
C HIS A 41 23.88 -31.88 -1.72
N GLU A 42 24.96 -32.65 -1.92
CA GLU A 42 25.21 -33.86 -1.11
C GLU A 42 25.51 -33.53 0.35
N ALA A 43 26.29 -32.49 0.65
CA ALA A 43 26.53 -32.02 2.01
C ALA A 43 25.23 -31.59 2.71
N LEU A 44 24.32 -30.93 1.98
CA LEU A 44 22.98 -30.60 2.48
C LEU A 44 22.17 -31.86 2.80
N LEU A 45 22.18 -32.86 1.91
CA LEU A 45 21.51 -34.14 2.13
C LEU A 45 22.06 -34.91 3.34
N GLN A 46 23.38 -34.89 3.56
CA GLN A 46 24.00 -35.48 4.74
C GLN A 46 23.50 -34.82 6.04
N THR A 47 23.43 -33.49 6.05
CA THR A 47 22.90 -32.73 7.19
C THR A 47 21.46 -33.14 7.49
N TYR A 48 20.61 -33.24 6.46
CA TYR A 48 19.23 -33.67 6.61
C TYR A 48 19.09 -35.10 7.14
N ARG A 49 19.96 -36.02 6.71
CA ARG A 49 19.99 -37.41 7.23
C ARG A 49 20.33 -37.47 8.72
N ILE A 50 21.29 -36.66 9.17
CA ILE A 50 21.65 -36.56 10.59
C ILE A 50 20.48 -35.99 11.40
N LEU A 51 19.84 -34.93 10.90
CA LEU A 51 18.67 -34.36 11.57
C LEU A 51 17.52 -35.35 11.67
N ARG A 52 17.31 -36.17 10.64
CA ARG A 52 16.30 -37.24 10.66
C ARG A 52 16.65 -38.44 11.55
N SER A 53 17.90 -38.63 11.94
CA SER A 53 18.27 -39.71 12.85
C SER A 53 18.01 -39.37 14.33
N LEU A 54 17.59 -38.14 14.63
CA LEU A 54 17.21 -37.78 15.99
C LEU A 54 15.95 -38.54 16.42
N PRO A 55 15.84 -38.89 17.72
CA PRO A 55 14.65 -39.54 18.25
C PRO A 55 13.43 -38.64 18.05
N GLU A 56 12.31 -39.26 17.67
CA GLU A 56 11.03 -38.56 17.57
C GLU A 56 10.58 -38.15 18.97
N ILE A 57 10.26 -36.86 19.14
CA ILE A 57 9.77 -36.32 20.41
C ILE A 57 8.26 -36.53 20.45
N GLU A 58 7.81 -37.45 21.30
CA GLU A 58 6.38 -37.60 21.56
C GLU A 58 5.85 -36.40 22.34
N ALA A 59 4.75 -35.82 21.85
CA ALA A 59 4.07 -34.74 22.55
C ALA A 59 3.34 -35.28 23.79
N THR A 60 3.47 -34.60 24.93
CA THR A 60 2.71 -34.92 26.15
C THR A 60 1.20 -34.93 25.87
N PRO A 61 0.41 -35.85 26.46
CA PRO A 61 -1.04 -35.81 26.36
C PRO A 61 -1.60 -34.41 26.69
N GLY A 62 -2.38 -33.85 25.76
CA GLY A 62 -2.97 -32.51 25.91
C GLY A 62 -2.13 -31.34 25.36
N PHE A 63 -0.92 -31.57 24.85
CA PHE A 63 -0.07 -30.52 24.25
C PHE A 63 -0.78 -29.79 23.10
N SER A 64 -1.43 -30.52 22.19
CA SER A 64 -2.19 -29.94 21.08
C SER A 64 -3.33 -29.04 21.58
N ARG A 65 -4.01 -29.44 22.67
CA ARG A 65 -5.07 -28.63 23.29
C ARG A 65 -4.51 -27.33 23.86
N GLN A 66 -3.36 -27.40 24.54
CA GLN A 66 -2.68 -26.21 25.08
C GLN A 66 -2.23 -25.25 23.98
N ILE A 67 -1.75 -25.76 22.84
CA ILE A 67 -1.40 -24.94 21.68
C ILE A 67 -2.64 -24.25 21.12
N VAL A 68 -3.72 -24.99 20.87
CA VAL A 68 -4.96 -24.42 20.35
C VAL A 68 -5.51 -23.36 21.28
N GLU A 69 -5.52 -23.62 22.59
CA GLU A 69 -5.97 -22.66 23.59
C GLU A 69 -5.13 -21.38 23.55
N LYS A 70 -3.80 -21.48 23.56
CA LYS A 70 -2.91 -20.30 23.48
C LYS A 70 -3.01 -19.56 22.14
N ALA A 71 -3.15 -20.28 21.03
CA ALA A 71 -3.26 -19.69 19.69
C ALA A 71 -4.61 -19.00 19.48
N THR A 72 -5.68 -19.49 20.12
CA THR A 72 -7.01 -18.90 20.07
C THR A 72 -7.27 -17.88 21.17
N GLN A 73 -6.40 -17.82 22.19
CA GLN A 73 -6.36 -16.75 23.19
C GLN A 73 -5.95 -15.45 22.50
N ARG A 74 -6.90 -14.82 21.81
CA ARG A 74 -6.78 -13.43 21.42
C ARG A 74 -6.49 -12.66 22.70
N GLN A 75 -5.28 -12.12 22.80
CA GLN A 75 -4.97 -11.06 23.75
C GLN A 75 -5.74 -9.82 23.29
N GLU A 76 -7.05 -9.84 23.52
CA GLU A 76 -7.86 -8.64 23.50
C GLU A 76 -7.21 -7.70 24.53
N PRO A 77 -6.70 -6.53 24.12
CA PRO A 77 -6.18 -5.56 25.05
C PRO A 77 -7.22 -5.31 26.15
N GLU A 78 -6.79 -5.19 27.40
CA GLU A 78 -7.72 -5.00 28.52
C GLU A 78 -8.67 -3.80 28.30
N TRP A 79 -8.22 -2.77 27.56
CA TRP A 79 -9.04 -1.63 27.20
C TRP A 79 -10.20 -1.97 26.24
N ILE A 80 -10.04 -2.93 25.31
CA ILE A 80 -11.14 -3.37 24.40
C ILE A 80 -12.18 -4.16 25.19
N ARG A 81 -11.72 -5.03 26.11
CA ARG A 81 -12.61 -5.79 27.00
C ARG A 81 -13.37 -4.87 27.96
N ALA A 82 -12.70 -3.87 28.53
CA ALA A 82 -13.33 -2.86 29.40
C ALA A 82 -14.33 -1.99 28.62
N LEU A 83 -14.00 -1.57 27.40
CA LEU A 83 -14.89 -0.79 26.55
C LEU A 83 -16.15 -1.60 26.18
N GLY A 84 -15.99 -2.87 25.81
CA GLY A 84 -17.13 -3.76 25.50
C GLY A 84 -18.01 -4.06 26.71
N ALA A 85 -17.44 -4.17 27.92
CA ALA A 85 -18.19 -4.31 29.16
C ALA A 85 -18.96 -3.03 29.51
N ALA A 86 -18.32 -1.86 29.41
CA ALA A 86 -18.97 -0.57 29.60
C ALA A 86 -20.11 -0.35 28.61
N PHE A 87 -19.92 -0.72 27.34
CA PHE A 87 -20.95 -0.62 26.30
C PHE A 87 -22.15 -1.54 26.56
N ARG A 88 -21.93 -2.71 27.19
CA ARG A 88 -22.99 -3.65 27.59
C ARG A 88 -23.81 -3.13 28.78
N LEU A 89 -23.23 -2.28 29.62
CA LEU A 89 -23.89 -1.62 30.75
C LEU A 89 -24.71 -0.39 30.33
N LEU A 90 -24.48 0.16 29.13
CA LEU A 90 -25.28 1.27 28.59
C LEU A 90 -26.51 0.74 27.84
N PRO A 91 -27.73 1.21 28.14
CA PRO A 91 -28.92 0.83 27.38
C PRO A 91 -28.83 1.35 25.93
N ALA A 92 -29.24 0.52 24.97
CA ALA A 92 -29.11 0.72 23.53
C ALA A 92 -29.41 2.14 22.98
N PRO A 93 -30.44 2.88 23.44
CA PRO A 93 -30.69 4.23 22.92
C PRO A 93 -29.66 5.28 23.39
N THR A 94 -29.09 5.13 24.58
CA THR A 94 -28.13 6.10 25.14
C THR A 94 -26.74 6.01 24.51
N ALA A 95 -26.35 4.81 24.08
CA ALA A 95 -25.08 4.55 23.41
C ALA A 95 -25.00 5.24 22.02
N MET A 96 -26.11 5.28 21.28
CA MET A 96 -26.16 5.94 19.97
C MET A 96 -25.98 7.46 20.07
N VAL A 97 -26.68 8.10 21.01
CA VAL A 97 -26.63 9.55 21.20
C VAL A 97 -25.24 9.99 21.66
N THR A 98 -24.64 9.24 22.60
CA THR A 98 -23.29 9.53 23.10
C THR A 98 -22.23 9.38 22.01
N LEU A 99 -22.28 8.31 21.20
CA LEU A 99 -21.39 8.14 20.05
C LEU A 99 -21.54 9.26 19.01
N ALA A 100 -22.77 9.68 18.70
CA ALA A 100 -23.02 10.76 17.75
C ALA A 100 -22.43 12.09 18.23
N ILE A 101 -22.63 12.45 19.51
CA ILE A 101 -22.08 13.68 20.10
C ILE A 101 -20.55 13.63 20.13
N VAL A 102 -19.97 12.51 20.59
CA VAL A 102 -18.51 12.34 20.66
C VAL A 102 -17.87 12.41 19.27
N GLY A 103 -18.47 11.75 18.27
CA GLY A 103 -18.00 11.80 16.88
C GLY A 103 -18.10 13.20 16.28
N LEU A 104 -19.18 13.92 16.55
CA LEU A 104 -19.37 15.28 16.04
C LEU A 104 -18.42 16.28 16.69
N LEU A 105 -18.18 16.16 18.00
CA LEU A 105 -17.21 17.00 18.73
C LEU A 105 -15.76 16.71 18.30
N THR A 106 -15.37 15.44 18.22
CA THR A 106 -14.02 15.08 17.77
C THR A 106 -13.79 15.48 16.31
N GLY A 107 -14.76 15.24 15.43
CA GLY A 107 -14.71 15.70 14.04
C GLY A 107 -14.59 17.22 13.91
N ALA A 108 -15.37 17.99 14.67
CA ALA A 108 -15.31 19.45 14.65
C ALA A 108 -13.96 19.98 15.19
N LEU A 109 -13.46 19.41 16.29
CA LEU A 109 -12.16 19.78 16.87
C LEU A 109 -11.01 19.45 15.92
N LEU A 110 -11.01 18.25 15.33
CA LEU A 110 -9.97 17.82 14.40
C LEU A 110 -10.02 18.61 13.10
N GLY A 111 -11.22 18.86 12.57
CA GLY A 111 -11.42 19.73 11.40
C GLY A 111 -10.91 21.14 11.66
N ASN A 112 -11.31 21.76 12.77
CA ASN A 112 -10.83 23.10 13.15
C ASN A 112 -9.30 23.14 13.31
N PHE A 113 -8.70 22.11 13.91
CA PHE A 113 -7.26 22.01 14.08
C PHE A 113 -6.51 21.88 12.73
N LEU A 114 -7.03 21.07 11.80
CA LEU A 114 -6.45 20.91 10.47
C LEU A 114 -6.56 22.21 9.64
N THR A 115 -7.71 22.89 9.67
CA THR A 115 -7.89 24.18 9.01
C THR A 115 -7.01 25.27 9.61
N ALA A 116 -6.84 25.26 10.94
CA ALA A 116 -5.99 26.22 11.64
C ALA A 116 -4.48 26.00 11.44
N ARG A 117 -4.05 24.80 11.01
CA ARG A 117 -2.63 24.44 10.86
C ARG A 117 -2.12 24.43 9.43
N GLN A 118 -2.97 24.56 8.41
CA GLN A 118 -2.56 24.34 7.00
C GLN A 118 -3.14 25.31 5.97
N PHE A 119 -3.94 26.30 6.38
CA PHE A 119 -4.23 27.46 5.55
C PHE A 119 -3.34 28.62 5.98
N ASP A 120 -2.10 28.65 5.48
CA ASP A 120 -1.54 29.96 5.13
C ASP A 120 -2.49 30.51 4.05
N PRO A 121 -3.20 31.64 4.28
CA PRO A 121 -3.88 32.29 3.19
C PRO A 121 -2.81 32.57 2.13
N LEU A 122 -2.90 31.88 0.99
CA LEU A 122 -2.09 32.20 -0.18
C LEU A 122 -2.11 33.72 -0.33
N PRO A 123 -0.96 34.40 -0.53
CA PRO A 123 -0.95 35.83 -0.75
C PRO A 123 -1.97 36.11 -1.85
N PRO A 124 -2.86 37.11 -1.68
CA PRO A 124 -3.91 37.36 -2.66
C PRO A 124 -3.22 37.56 -4.00
N PHE A 125 -3.36 36.57 -4.88
CA PHE A 125 -3.03 36.77 -6.27
C PHE A 125 -4.04 37.81 -6.72
N SER A 126 -3.58 39.04 -6.90
CA SER A 126 -4.35 40.17 -7.39
C SER A 126 -4.69 39.94 -8.87
N ALA A 127 -5.47 38.90 -9.15
CA ALA A 127 -6.32 38.86 -10.31
C ALA A 127 -7.49 39.78 -10.00
N SER A 128 -7.40 41.01 -10.49
CA SER A 128 -8.57 41.86 -10.67
C SER A 128 -9.57 41.10 -11.53
N HIS A 129 -10.56 40.44 -10.93
CA HIS A 129 -11.72 39.95 -11.67
C HIS A 129 -13.00 39.96 -10.82
N THR A 130 -13.73 41.05 -11.06
CA THR A 130 -15.16 41.34 -10.89
C THR A 130 -16.08 40.17 -10.52
N ASP A 131 -16.91 40.41 -9.50
CA ASP A 131 -18.09 39.64 -9.11
C ASP A 131 -18.95 39.24 -10.32
N LYS A 132 -18.77 38.02 -10.81
CA LYS A 132 -19.78 37.31 -11.61
C LYS A 132 -19.90 35.90 -11.05
N ALA A 133 -21.08 35.62 -10.53
CA ALA A 133 -21.50 34.33 -9.99
C ALA A 133 -20.99 33.14 -10.83
N LEU A 134 -20.60 32.05 -10.15
CA LEU A 134 -20.27 30.76 -10.74
C LEU A 134 -21.40 30.29 -11.67
N THR A 135 -21.31 30.67 -12.92
CA THR A 135 -22.12 30.18 -14.02
C THR A 135 -21.18 29.31 -14.84
N LEU A 136 -21.64 28.15 -15.30
CA LEU A 136 -20.88 27.22 -16.15
C LEU A 136 -20.24 27.87 -17.39
N ALA A 137 -20.70 29.08 -17.75
CA ALA A 137 -20.15 29.94 -18.80
C ALA A 137 -18.79 30.60 -18.45
N SER A 138 -18.32 30.58 -17.20
CA SER A 138 -17.02 31.16 -16.80
C SER A 138 -15.86 30.16 -16.84
N VAL A 139 -16.11 28.91 -17.22
CA VAL A 139 -15.07 27.89 -17.42
C VAL A 139 -14.43 28.09 -18.80
N GLN A 140 -13.41 28.93 -18.87
CA GLN A 140 -12.67 29.25 -20.11
C GLN A 140 -11.87 28.07 -20.70
N VAL A 141 -11.98 26.87 -20.11
CA VAL A 141 -11.44 25.63 -20.68
C VAL A 141 -12.18 25.22 -21.95
N PHE A 142 -13.44 25.65 -22.13
CA PHE A 142 -14.27 25.32 -23.29
C PHE A 142 -14.42 26.45 -24.32
N ASP A 143 -13.74 27.59 -24.13
CA ASP A 143 -13.69 28.61 -25.17
C ASP A 143 -13.03 28.05 -26.43
N ALA A 144 -13.46 28.50 -27.60
CA ALA A 144 -12.93 28.02 -28.89
C ALA A 144 -11.41 28.23 -29.01
N THR A 145 -10.84 29.16 -28.22
CA THR A 145 -9.40 29.45 -28.16
C THR A 145 -8.94 29.75 -26.72
N PRO A 146 -8.71 28.73 -25.88
CA PRO A 146 -8.22 28.93 -24.52
C PRO A 146 -6.82 29.57 -24.52
N PRO A 147 -6.47 30.35 -23.48
CA PRO A 147 -5.15 30.95 -23.36
C PRO A 147 -4.07 29.86 -23.31
N GLY A 148 -3.02 30.00 -24.13
CA GLY A 148 -1.95 28.99 -24.27
C GLY A 148 -2.21 27.91 -25.32
N SER A 149 -3.37 27.89 -25.98
CA SER A 149 -3.62 26.99 -27.13
C SER A 149 -2.94 27.47 -28.42
N PHE A 150 -2.60 26.54 -29.31
CA PHE A 150 -2.05 26.86 -30.64
C PHE A 150 -2.99 27.75 -31.46
N ALA A 151 -4.31 27.53 -31.38
CA ALA A 151 -5.30 28.35 -32.06
C ALA A 151 -5.30 29.80 -31.57
N GLY A 152 -5.15 30.02 -30.26
CA GLY A 152 -4.98 31.36 -29.68
C GLY A 152 -3.69 32.04 -30.15
N GLY A 153 -2.58 31.28 -30.27
CA GLY A 153 -1.32 31.76 -30.84
C GLY A 153 -1.46 32.18 -32.31
N TYR A 154 -2.15 31.37 -33.12
CA TYR A 154 -2.40 31.64 -34.53
C TYR A 154 -3.24 32.90 -34.75
N LEU A 155 -4.31 33.08 -33.98
CA LEU A 155 -5.15 34.28 -34.08
C LEU A 155 -4.37 35.55 -33.70
N ARG A 156 -3.52 35.50 -32.65
CA ARG A 156 -2.65 36.64 -32.29
C ARG A 156 -1.69 37.02 -33.42
N LEU A 157 -1.06 36.03 -34.05
CA LEU A 157 -0.19 36.27 -35.21
C LEU A 157 -0.97 36.86 -36.40
N ALA A 158 -2.16 36.33 -36.68
CA ALA A 158 -3.00 36.82 -37.76
C ALA A 158 -3.48 38.27 -37.52
N THR A 159 -3.86 38.63 -36.29
CA THR A 159 -4.28 40.00 -35.98
C THR A 159 -3.12 40.98 -35.93
N TYR A 160 -1.93 40.54 -35.50
CA TYR A 160 -0.73 41.39 -35.48
C TYR A 160 -0.35 41.92 -36.87
N THR A 161 -0.50 41.09 -37.91
CA THR A 161 -0.24 41.52 -39.30
C THR A 161 -1.23 42.55 -39.84
N ARG A 162 -2.37 42.76 -39.16
CA ARG A 162 -3.42 43.68 -39.60
C ARG A 162 -3.20 45.10 -39.11
N GLU A 163 -2.60 45.28 -37.93
CA GLU A 163 -2.24 46.62 -37.40
C GLU A 163 -1.10 47.26 -38.20
N THR A 164 -0.10 46.49 -38.61
CA THR A 164 1.03 47.01 -39.40
C THR A 164 0.67 47.44 -40.84
N ARG A 165 -0.55 47.13 -41.32
CA ARG A 165 -0.99 47.45 -42.69
C ARG A 165 -1.84 48.72 -42.78
N HIS A 166 -2.31 49.27 -41.65
CA HIS A 166 -3.11 50.51 -41.64
C HIS A 166 -2.29 51.79 -41.38
N GLU A 167 -0.97 51.69 -41.20
CA GLU A 167 -0.06 52.83 -40.99
C GLU A 167 0.87 53.04 -42.20
N LYS A 168 0.28 52.99 -43.41
CA LYS A 168 0.87 53.51 -44.65
C LYS A 168 -0.20 54.09 -45.56
#